data_AF-A0A4Y7LG12-F1
#
_entry.id   AF-A0A4Y7LG12-F1
#
_cell.length_a   1.000
_cell.length_b   1.000
_cell.length_c   1.000
_cell.angle_alpha   90.00
_cell.angle_beta   90.00
_cell.angle_gamma   90.00
#
_symmetry.space_group_name_H-M   'P 1'
#
loop_
_entity.id
_entity.type
_entity.pdbx_description
1 polymer ?
#
loop_
_entity_poly.entity_id
_entity_poly.type
_entity_poly.pdbx_seq_one_letter_code
_entity_poly.pdbx_strand_id
1 'polypeptide(L)'
;MIFVDGIPFSTGSSQGIEDLIALLEHPFLVSASNKLKAIPVMKVSVMEGFRGERSPPAKHVYVFQREYATVDPALVELVGTDEATTCVGIVIRNQKTGWTSIAHVDSPEVVDLGLTQMLSLLIDQNSNAELDVHIVGTFEDAVTNVWPQSCP
;
A
#
# COMPACT_ATOMS: atom_id res chain seq x y z
N MET A 1 7.74 1.65 -15.17
CA MET A 1 9.09 1.16 -14.80
C MET A 1 9.22 1.30 -13.29
N ILE A 2 9.72 0.29 -12.59
CA ILE A 2 9.89 0.33 -11.14
C ILE A 2 11.28 0.91 -10.84
N PHE A 3 11.35 1.78 -9.83
CA PHE A 3 12.59 2.35 -9.32
C PHE A 3 12.73 2.00 -7.85
N VAL A 4 13.93 1.64 -7.42
CA VAL A 4 14.27 1.43 -6.01
C VAL A 4 15.49 2.30 -5.71
N ASP A 5 15.37 3.17 -4.70
CA ASP A 5 16.41 4.17 -4.37
C ASP A 5 16.80 5.06 -5.56
N GLY A 6 15.81 5.40 -6.40
CA GLY A 6 16.01 6.20 -7.62
C GLY A 6 16.68 5.46 -8.78
N ILE A 7 17.07 4.20 -8.60
CA ILE A 7 17.69 3.38 -9.63
C ILE A 7 16.62 2.49 -10.30
N PRO A 8 16.60 2.41 -11.63
CA PRO A 8 15.72 1.48 -12.34
C PRO A 8 15.93 0.04 -11.87
N PHE A 9 14.85 -0.62 -11.45
CA PHE A 9 14.88 -2.04 -11.13
C PHE A 9 14.74 -2.85 -12.42
N SER A 10 15.69 -3.75 -12.68
CA SER A 10 15.68 -4.59 -13.87
C SER A 10 14.74 -5.77 -13.68
N THR A 11 13.62 -5.78 -14.41
CA THR A 11 12.71 -6.93 -14.48
C THR A 11 13.26 -7.93 -15.48
N GLY A 12 13.68 -9.11 -15.02
CA GLY A 12 14.53 -10.02 -15.79
C GLY A 12 13.89 -11.37 -16.15
N SER A 13 12.80 -11.74 -15.49
CA SER A 13 12.22 -13.09 -15.58
C SER A 13 10.85 -13.09 -16.27
N SER A 14 10.53 -14.19 -16.97
CA SER A 14 9.18 -14.43 -17.49
C SER A 14 8.18 -14.81 -16.39
N GLN A 15 8.68 -15.15 -15.21
CA GLN A 15 7.93 -15.59 -14.04
C GLN A 15 8.20 -14.58 -12.92
N GLY A 16 7.34 -13.56 -12.76
CA GLY A 16 7.55 -12.41 -11.85
C GLY A 16 7.83 -12.70 -10.36
N ILE A 17 7.89 -13.98 -9.96
CA ILE A 17 8.35 -14.46 -8.65
C ILE A 17 9.83 -14.14 -8.42
N GLU A 18 10.70 -14.31 -9.42
CA GLU A 18 12.14 -14.02 -9.24
C GLU A 18 12.36 -12.52 -9.01
N ASP A 19 11.64 -11.68 -9.75
CA ASP A 19 11.65 -10.23 -9.58
C ASP A 19 11.12 -9.83 -8.20
N LEU A 20 10.07 -10.49 -7.70
CA LEU A 20 9.54 -10.28 -6.34
C LEU A 20 10.57 -10.66 -5.27
N ILE A 21 11.22 -11.82 -5.38
CA ILE A 21 12.27 -12.25 -4.44
C ILE A 21 13.40 -11.22 -4.43
N ALA A 22 13.86 -10.79 -5.61
CA ALA A 22 14.90 -9.78 -5.72
C ALA A 22 14.50 -8.42 -5.09
N LEU A 23 13.23 -8.02 -5.18
CA LEU A 23 12.71 -6.84 -4.47
C LEU A 23 12.69 -7.05 -2.95
N LEU A 24 12.24 -8.22 -2.47
CA LEU A 24 12.19 -8.54 -1.04
C LEU A 24 13.59 -8.59 -0.40
N GLU A 25 14.60 -9.01 -1.15
CA GLU A 25 15.99 -9.08 -0.72
C GLU A 25 16.78 -7.78 -0.95
N HIS A 26 16.20 -6.80 -1.66
CA HIS A 26 16.91 -5.57 -1.99
C HIS A 26 17.31 -4.78 -0.72
N PRO A 27 18.60 -4.43 -0.52
CA PRO A 27 19.09 -3.86 0.74
C PRO A 27 18.34 -2.60 1.20
N PHE A 28 17.95 -1.73 0.25
CA PHE A 28 17.17 -0.53 0.56
C PHE A 28 15.77 -0.88 1.11
N LEU A 29 15.09 -1.85 0.50
CA LEU A 29 13.74 -2.26 0.90
C LEU A 29 13.77 -3.03 2.22
N VAL A 30 14.78 -3.87 2.45
CA VAL A 30 15.03 -4.51 3.75
C VAL A 30 15.25 -3.47 4.84
N SER A 31 16.08 -2.45 4.59
CA SER A 31 16.31 -1.34 5.52
C SER A 31 15.03 -0.55 5.80
N ALA A 32 14.24 -0.23 4.78
CA ALA A 32 12.96 0.46 4.92
C ALA A 32 11.94 -0.37 5.72
N SER A 33 11.84 -1.68 5.44
CA SER A 33 11.00 -2.64 6.17
C SER A 33 11.37 -2.72 7.65
N ASN A 34 12.66 -2.82 7.96
CA ASN A 34 13.13 -2.85 9.36
C ASN A 34 12.81 -1.54 10.09
N LYS A 35 12.95 -0.40 9.42
CA LYS A 35 12.55 0.90 9.99
C LYS A 35 11.05 0.96 10.26
N LEU A 36 10.21 0.50 9.32
CA LEU A 36 8.76 0.46 9.49
C LEU A 36 8.36 -0.44 10.68
N LYS A 37 8.95 -1.64 10.78
CA LYS A 37 8.69 -2.59 11.87
C LYS A 37 9.13 -2.07 13.25
N ALA A 38 10.11 -1.18 13.29
CA ALA A 38 10.59 -0.58 14.53
C ALA A 38 9.69 0.56 15.04
N ILE A 39 8.74 1.05 14.24
CA ILE A 39 7.80 2.11 14.64
C ILE A 39 6.78 1.51 15.62
N PRO A 40 6.63 2.06 16.85
CA PRO A 40 5.61 1.61 17.77
C PRO A 40 4.20 1.83 17.19
N VAL A 41 3.31 0.86 17.41
CA VAL A 41 1.89 0.99 17.02
C VAL A 41 1.27 2.19 17.73
N MET A 42 0.70 3.12 16.97
CA MET A 42 -0.01 4.28 17.49
C MET A 42 -1.52 4.09 17.31
N LYS A 43 -2.29 4.29 18.39
CA LYS A 43 -3.74 4.38 18.29
C LYS A 43 -4.13 5.76 17.77
N VAL A 44 -4.95 5.82 16.72
CA VAL A 44 -5.41 7.08 16.14
C VAL A 44 -6.13 7.95 17.17
N SER A 45 -6.90 7.36 18.08
CA SER A 45 -7.56 8.08 19.18
C SER A 45 -6.59 8.78 20.14
N VAL A 46 -5.40 8.21 20.34
CA VAL A 46 -4.34 8.83 21.15
C VAL A 46 -3.76 10.04 20.41
N MET A 47 -3.66 9.98 19.08
CA MET A 47 -3.22 11.11 18.25
C MET A 47 -4.19 12.30 18.34
N GLU A 48 -5.50 12.04 18.36
CA GLU A 48 -6.51 13.08 18.57
C GLU A 48 -6.41 13.71 19.96
N GLY A 49 -6.08 12.94 21.00
CA GLY A 49 -5.92 13.44 22.37
C GLY A 49 -4.72 14.39 22.57
N PHE A 50 -3.72 14.35 21.69
CA PHE A 50 -2.62 15.33 21.68
C PHE A 50 -3.00 16.64 20.99
N ARG A 51 -4.09 16.66 20.22
CA ARG A 51 -4.57 17.88 19.57
C ARG A 51 -5.31 18.70 20.63
N GLY A 52 -4.91 19.96 20.81
CA GLY A 52 -5.52 20.83 21.81
C GLY A 52 -7.05 20.94 21.63
N GLU A 53 -7.77 21.14 22.73
CA GLU A 53 -9.25 21.13 22.82
C GLU A 53 -10.00 22.06 21.83
N ARG A 54 -9.29 22.98 21.16
CA ARG A 54 -9.84 23.95 20.20
C ARG A 54 -9.56 23.62 18.73
N SER A 55 -8.89 22.50 18.46
CA SER A 55 -8.63 22.08 17.07
C SER A 55 -9.83 21.31 16.50
N PRO A 56 -10.19 21.50 15.22
CA PRO A 56 -11.22 20.68 14.58
C PRO A 56 -10.78 19.21 14.58
N PRO A 57 -11.70 18.24 14.67
CA PRO A 57 -11.33 16.82 14.69
C PRO A 57 -10.50 16.46 13.45
N ALA A 58 -9.53 15.56 13.63
CA ALA A 58 -8.68 15.12 12.53
C ALA A 58 -9.53 14.41 11.49
N LYS A 59 -9.43 14.82 10.23
CA LYS A 59 -10.16 14.18 9.13
C LYS A 59 -9.41 12.92 8.73
N HIS A 60 -9.94 11.77 9.12
CA HIS A 60 -9.37 10.48 8.79
C HIS A 60 -10.29 9.67 7.87
N VAL A 61 -9.69 8.87 6.99
CA VAL A 61 -10.39 7.88 6.17
C VAL A 61 -9.86 6.50 6.56
N TYR A 62 -10.74 5.63 7.03
CA TYR A 62 -10.43 4.23 7.32
C TYR A 62 -11.02 3.36 6.21
N VAL A 63 -10.22 2.43 5.70
CA VAL A 63 -10.56 1.56 4.56
C VAL A 63 -10.67 0.12 5.06
N PHE A 64 -11.82 -0.52 4.82
CA PHE A 64 -12.01 -1.92 5.19
C PHE A 64 -11.41 -2.87 4.14
N GLN A 65 -11.30 -4.15 4.52
CA GLN A 65 -10.96 -5.22 3.59
C GLN A 65 -11.88 -5.18 2.35
N ARG A 66 -11.29 -5.33 1.15
CA ARG A 66 -11.95 -5.24 -0.17
C ARG A 66 -12.36 -3.82 -0.60
N GLU A 67 -11.94 -2.80 0.12
CA GLU A 67 -12.17 -1.41 -0.24
C GLU A 67 -10.88 -0.73 -0.71
N TYR A 68 -11.06 0.38 -1.42
CA TYR A 68 -10.00 1.34 -1.71
C TYR A 68 -10.53 2.77 -1.55
N ALA A 69 -9.64 3.71 -1.29
CA ALA A 69 -9.96 5.13 -1.22
C ALA A 69 -8.83 5.95 -1.83
N THR A 70 -9.18 7.01 -2.57
CA THR A 70 -8.24 8.03 -3.03
C THR A 70 -8.57 9.35 -2.33
N VAL A 71 -7.57 9.94 -1.68
CA VAL A 71 -7.73 11.12 -0.84
C VAL A 71 -6.87 12.29 -1.32
N ASP A 72 -7.45 13.49 -1.21
CA ASP A 72 -6.74 14.75 -1.37
C ASP A 72 -6.08 15.14 -0.03
N PRO A 73 -4.75 15.35 0.02
CA PRO A 73 -4.07 15.75 1.26
C PRO A 73 -4.53 17.11 1.80
N ALA A 74 -5.21 17.95 1.00
CA ALA A 74 -5.83 19.19 1.47
C ALA A 74 -7.10 18.93 2.32
N LEU A 75 -7.70 17.74 2.20
CA LEU A 75 -8.98 17.40 2.83
C LEU A 75 -8.86 16.31 3.89
N VAL A 76 -7.90 15.39 3.77
CA VAL A 76 -7.73 14.23 4.66
C VAL A 76 -6.33 14.26 5.27
N GLU A 77 -6.26 14.21 6.60
CA GLU A 77 -5.00 14.23 7.35
C GLU A 77 -4.40 12.83 7.52
N LEU A 78 -5.25 11.81 7.62
CA LEU A 78 -4.83 10.43 7.83
C LEU A 78 -5.69 9.48 7.00
N VAL A 79 -5.05 8.52 6.34
CA VAL A 79 -5.74 7.42 5.68
C VAL A 79 -5.07 6.10 6.04
N GLY A 80 -5.84 5.06 6.33
CA GLY A 80 -5.29 3.79 6.79
C GLY A 80 -6.27 2.63 6.74
N THR A 81 -5.72 1.44 6.99
CA THR A 81 -6.42 0.17 7.19
C THR A 81 -5.74 -0.57 8.34
N ASP A 82 -6.44 -1.50 9.00
CA ASP A 82 -5.82 -2.49 9.89
C ASP A 82 -6.28 -3.92 9.54
N GLU A 83 -6.05 -4.88 10.44
CA GLU A 83 -6.44 -6.30 10.32
C GLU A 83 -5.94 -7.01 9.03
N ALA A 84 -4.90 -6.48 8.39
CA ALA A 84 -4.24 -7.10 7.24
C ALA A 84 -3.34 -8.27 7.69
N THR A 85 -3.97 -9.40 8.04
CA THR A 85 -3.28 -10.64 8.45
C THR A 85 -2.64 -11.32 7.25
N THR A 86 -3.41 -12.05 6.45
CA THR A 86 -2.98 -12.64 5.16
C THR A 86 -3.20 -11.70 3.98
N CYS A 87 -3.97 -10.64 4.19
CA CYS A 87 -4.26 -9.61 3.21
C CYS A 87 -3.07 -8.66 3.00
N VAL A 88 -3.15 -7.85 1.95
CA VAL A 88 -2.12 -6.90 1.54
C VAL A 88 -2.71 -5.49 1.48
N GLY A 89 -2.10 -4.57 2.22
CA GLY A 89 -2.32 -3.13 2.08
C GLY A 89 -1.44 -2.56 0.97
N ILE A 90 -2.05 -1.85 0.02
CA ILE A 90 -1.36 -1.16 -1.08
C ILE A 90 -1.58 0.34 -0.91
N VAL A 91 -0.51 1.13 -0.95
CA VAL A 91 -0.57 2.60 -0.95
C VAL A 91 0.17 3.13 -2.16
N ILE A 92 -0.49 3.98 -2.95
CA ILE A 92 0.07 4.65 -4.13
C ILE A 92 -0.08 6.15 -3.92
N ARG A 93 1.01 6.90 -3.96
CA ARG A 93 1.01 8.34 -3.75
C ARG A 93 1.65 9.06 -4.93
N ASN A 94 0.93 10.03 -5.49
CA ASN A 94 1.50 10.93 -6.49
C ASN A 94 2.47 11.89 -5.80
N GLN A 95 3.76 11.83 -6.14
CA GLN A 95 4.79 12.64 -5.47
C GLN A 95 4.57 14.15 -5.65
N LYS A 96 4.02 14.55 -6.80
CA LYS A 96 3.82 15.95 -7.17
C LYS A 96 2.59 16.55 -6.48
N THR A 97 1.46 15.85 -6.50
CA THR A 97 0.19 16.38 -5.97
C THR A 97 -0.06 15.98 -4.52
N GLY A 98 0.60 14.92 -4.05
CA GLY A 98 0.36 14.31 -2.74
C GLY A 98 -0.94 13.51 -2.66
N TRP A 99 -1.73 13.43 -3.74
CA TRP A 99 -2.90 12.56 -3.80
C TRP A 99 -2.50 11.13 -3.50
N THR A 100 -3.23 10.48 -2.61
CA THR A 100 -2.86 9.17 -2.07
C THR A 100 -4.04 8.22 -2.23
N SER A 101 -3.80 7.09 -2.88
CA SER A 101 -4.75 5.98 -2.95
C SER A 101 -4.27 4.84 -2.06
N ILE A 102 -5.18 4.27 -1.27
CA ILE A 102 -4.93 3.09 -0.44
C ILE A 102 -5.95 2.00 -0.78
N ALA A 103 -5.55 0.74 -0.71
CA ALA A 103 -6.44 -0.41 -0.84
C ALA A 103 -6.07 -1.50 0.16
N HIS A 104 -7.08 -2.24 0.62
CA HIS A 104 -6.90 -3.47 1.39
C HIS A 104 -7.37 -4.65 0.53
N VAL A 105 -6.40 -5.41 0.01
CA VAL A 105 -6.65 -6.48 -0.95
C VAL A 105 -6.53 -7.85 -0.27
N ASP A 106 -7.52 -8.70 -0.47
CA ASP A 106 -7.62 -10.05 0.11
C ASP A 106 -7.55 -11.18 -0.92
N SER A 107 -7.57 -10.86 -2.22
CA SER A 107 -7.53 -11.83 -3.32
C SER A 107 -6.76 -11.28 -4.53
N PRO A 108 -5.96 -12.10 -5.22
CA PRO A 108 -5.29 -11.70 -6.45
C PRO A 108 -6.26 -11.37 -7.60
N GLU A 109 -7.48 -11.91 -7.59
CA GLU A 109 -8.45 -11.79 -8.69
C GLU A 109 -8.93 -10.35 -8.93
N VAL A 110 -8.83 -9.49 -7.92
CA VAL A 110 -9.33 -8.10 -7.97
C VAL A 110 -8.20 -7.06 -8.09
N VAL A 111 -6.94 -7.50 -8.06
CA VAL A 111 -5.76 -6.61 -8.04
C VAL A 111 -5.71 -5.75 -9.30
N ASP A 112 -5.85 -6.33 -10.49
CA ASP A 112 -5.67 -5.59 -11.75
C ASP A 112 -6.73 -4.49 -11.93
N LEU A 113 -8.00 -4.81 -11.64
CA LEU A 113 -9.10 -3.85 -11.71
C LEU A 113 -8.94 -2.76 -10.65
N GLY A 114 -8.63 -3.13 -9.41
CA GLY A 114 -8.42 -2.20 -8.31
C GLY A 114 -7.26 -1.23 -8.60
N LEU A 115 -6.11 -1.74 -9.03
CA LEU A 115 -4.96 -0.91 -9.40
C LEU A 115 -5.28 0.03 -10.55
N THR A 116 -6.00 -0.44 -11.58
CA THR A 116 -6.43 0.42 -12.70
C THR A 116 -7.30 1.58 -12.21
N GLN A 117 -8.26 1.30 -11.32
CA GLN A 117 -9.13 2.31 -10.73
C GLN A 117 -8.34 3.31 -9.87
N MET A 118 -7.45 2.83 -9.00
CA MET A 118 -6.60 3.67 -8.16
C MET A 118 -5.74 4.61 -9.01
N LEU A 119 -5.06 4.08 -10.03
CA LEU A 119 -4.17 4.87 -10.90
C LEU A 119 -4.94 5.89 -11.74
N SER A 120 -6.16 5.57 -12.19
CA SER A 120 -7.01 6.50 -12.98
C SER A 120 -7.36 7.79 -12.22
N LEU A 121 -7.34 7.75 -10.89
CA LEU A 121 -7.64 8.89 -10.02
C LEU A 121 -6.39 9.65 -9.58
N LEU A 122 -5.20 9.08 -9.76
CA LEU A 122 -3.93 9.65 -9.33
C LEU A 122 -3.14 10.31 -10.46
N ILE A 123 -3.39 9.90 -11.71
CA ILE A 123 -2.62 10.31 -12.88
C ILE A 123 -3.55 11.01 -13.87
N ASP A 124 -3.23 12.26 -14.20
CA ASP A 124 -3.80 12.89 -15.38
C ASP A 124 -3.21 12.24 -16.64
N GLN A 125 -4.04 11.92 -17.62
CA GLN A 125 -3.66 11.16 -18.83
C GLN A 125 -2.48 11.75 -19.64
N ASN A 126 -2.08 12.99 -19.36
CA ASN A 126 -0.98 13.69 -20.03
C ASN A 126 0.23 13.97 -19.11
N SER A 127 0.32 13.31 -17.95
CA SER A 127 1.36 13.57 -16.95
C SER A 127 2.34 12.40 -16.81
N ASN A 128 3.65 12.69 -16.85
CA ASN A 128 4.70 11.78 -16.37
C ASN A 128 4.77 11.87 -14.84
N ALA A 129 3.72 11.41 -14.16
CA ALA A 129 3.68 11.43 -12.70
C ALA A 129 4.63 10.37 -12.12
N GLU A 130 5.49 10.78 -11.18
CA GLU A 130 6.24 9.87 -10.32
C GLU A 130 5.36 9.44 -9.14
N LEU A 131 5.28 8.13 -8.93
CA LEU A 131 4.42 7.52 -7.91
C LEU A 131 5.27 6.79 -6.88
N ASP A 132 5.05 7.08 -5.60
CA ASP A 132 5.51 6.25 -4.51
C ASP A 132 4.54 5.07 -4.36
N VAL A 133 5.07 3.84 -4.27
CA VAL A 133 4.26 2.63 -4.05
C VAL A 133 4.76 1.92 -2.81
N HIS A 134 3.85 1.63 -1.89
CA HIS A 134 4.12 0.86 -0.67
C HIS A 134 3.19 -0.34 -0.63
N ILE A 135 3.75 -1.51 -0.33
CA ILE A 135 3.03 -2.78 -0.20
C ILE A 135 3.38 -3.34 1.18
N VAL A 136 2.39 -3.56 2.03
CA VAL A 136 2.56 -3.96 3.43
C VAL A 136 1.53 -5.00 3.80
N GLY A 137 1.91 -6.01 4.57
CA GLY A 137 1.03 -7.07 5.03
C GLY A 137 1.59 -8.44 4.70
N THR A 138 0.71 -9.44 4.73
CA THR A 138 1.00 -10.86 4.57
C THR A 138 2.04 -11.43 5.57
N PHE A 139 2.06 -12.74 5.67
CA PHE A 139 3.09 -13.53 6.33
C PHE A 139 3.14 -14.92 5.67
N GLU A 140 4.22 -15.66 5.91
CA GLU A 140 4.27 -17.06 5.49
C GLU A 140 3.30 -17.87 6.36
N ASP A 141 2.11 -18.12 5.82
CA ASP A 141 1.09 -18.91 6.50
C ASP A 141 1.46 -20.41 6.41
N ALA A 142 1.36 -21.12 7.54
CA ALA A 142 1.76 -22.52 7.66
C ALA A 142 0.86 -23.47 6.84
N VAL A 143 -0.21 -22.97 6.22
CA VAL A 143 -0.98 -23.68 5.17
C VAL A 143 -0.22 -23.72 3.84
N THR A 144 0.96 -24.32 3.88
CA THR A 144 1.51 -25.03 2.74
C THR A 144 0.75 -26.35 2.62
N ASN A 145 -0.46 -26.31 2.03
CA ASN A 145 -1.07 -27.37 1.21
C ASN A 145 -2.54 -27.02 0.92
N VAL A 146 -2.87 -27.06 -0.37
CA VAL A 146 -4.23 -27.05 -0.95
C VAL A 146 -4.89 -25.66 -1.06
N TRP A 147 -4.53 -24.92 -2.11
CA TRP A 147 -5.60 -24.28 -2.89
C TRP A 147 -6.43 -25.45 -3.45
N PRO A 148 -7.72 -25.60 -3.12
CA PRO A 148 -8.54 -26.58 -3.81
C PRO A 148 -8.64 -26.09 -5.26
N GLN A 149 -7.92 -26.77 -6.16
CA GLN A 149 -8.24 -26.73 -7.57
C GLN A 149 -9.73 -27.04 -7.68
N SER A 150 -10.50 -26.05 -8.15
CA SER A 150 -11.86 -26.19 -8.69
C SER A 150 -12.85 -27.02 -7.86
N CYS A 151 -13.81 -26.35 -7.21
CA CYS A 151 -15.10 -27.01 -6.97
C CYS A 151 -15.83 -27.20 -8.32
N PRO A 152 -16.49 -28.36 -8.55
CA PRO A 152 -17.23 -28.65 -9.78
C PRO A 152 -18.47 -27.78 -9.97
#